data_AF-A0A9W5PJT8-F1
#
_entry.id   AF-A0A9W5PJT8-F1
#
_cell.length_a   1.000
_cell.length_b   1.000
_cell.length_c   1.000
_cell.angle_alpha   90.00
_cell.angle_beta   90.00
_cell.angle_gamma   90.00
#
_symmetry.space_group_name_H-M   'P 1'
#
loop_
_entity.id
_entity.type
_entity.pdbx_description
1 polymer ?
#
loop_
_entity_poly.entity_id
_entity_poly.type
_entity_poly.pdbx_seq_one_letter_code
_entity_poly.pdbx_strand_id
1 'polypeptide(L)'
;MFRIKRNSVFFCIAICIIYQPFRPYYVKAEVEADSMINKLDKATSVILEQHNTFLSHLGGLDVIDTQIKAALIIREKNTQKNAREWKETIKPASNKIVTSIRTYDRQFQSEYKDISGNHSQKNSQKTIVLLTTLQNEVNQLQNTIYEHLNGLIEYRDHLSNNIKEFKSNYNPVLAQINGEYKIIQTIKHRLNSLVTKYNKDQKTRKDLIRQGQSSVAIYIAKQMEITLIKINEAKQTITQFQTEVSVLNILNQQSSIFIQNLDESINAIQKYLTSWEVLDSKMKNLIASIDDSKEIDDIFFQAEMHAIKESWDNIQFWCKNSGI
;
A
#
# COMPACT_ATOMS: atom_id res chain seq x y z
N MET A 1 3.20 -31.57 -85.20
CA MET A 1 2.97 -31.71 -83.74
C MET A 1 4.28 -31.33 -83.03
N PHE A 2 4.57 -30.02 -82.99
CA PHE A 2 5.92 -29.45 -82.85
C PHE A 2 6.17 -28.80 -81.48
N ARG A 3 7.36 -29.11 -80.96
CA ARG A 3 8.30 -28.47 -79.99
C ARG A 3 7.97 -27.12 -79.29
N ILE A 4 8.23 -27.15 -77.96
CA ILE A 4 9.13 -26.31 -77.12
C ILE A 4 9.11 -24.77 -77.29
N LYS A 5 8.77 -24.00 -76.22
CA LYS A 5 9.69 -23.13 -75.43
C LYS A 5 8.98 -22.22 -74.41
N ARG A 6 9.37 -22.39 -73.15
CA ARG A 6 9.84 -21.37 -72.19
C ARG A 6 9.75 -19.91 -72.66
N ASN A 7 8.99 -19.09 -71.94
CA ASN A 7 9.27 -17.66 -71.79
C ASN A 7 9.02 -17.19 -70.37
N SER A 8 10.04 -16.49 -69.86
CA SER A 8 10.17 -15.86 -68.56
C SER A 8 9.27 -14.62 -68.43
N VAL A 9 8.67 -14.41 -67.26
CA VAL A 9 8.33 -13.08 -66.78
C VAL A 9 8.81 -12.97 -65.34
N PHE A 10 9.84 -12.16 -65.16
CA PHE A 10 10.24 -11.55 -63.90
C PHE A 10 9.06 -10.78 -63.31
N PHE A 11 8.73 -10.98 -62.04
CA PHE A 11 8.28 -9.87 -61.19
C PHE A 11 8.63 -10.15 -59.74
N CYS A 12 9.52 -9.30 -59.21
CA CYS A 12 9.87 -9.18 -57.81
C CYS A 12 8.61 -8.91 -56.99
N ILE A 13 8.30 -9.79 -56.03
CA ILE A 13 7.47 -9.41 -54.89
C ILE A 13 8.40 -9.31 -53.69
N ALA A 14 8.94 -8.11 -53.53
CA ALA A 14 9.46 -7.63 -52.26
C ALA A 14 8.29 -7.61 -51.28
N ILE A 15 8.19 -8.63 -50.43
CA ILE A 15 7.40 -8.54 -49.21
C ILE A 15 8.30 -7.88 -48.18
N CYS A 16 8.11 -6.58 -48.03
CA CYS A 16 8.63 -5.80 -46.92
C CYS A 16 8.21 -6.48 -45.61
N ILE A 17 9.14 -7.19 -44.97
CA ILE A 17 9.08 -7.45 -43.54
C ILE A 17 9.25 -6.08 -42.89
N ILE A 18 8.11 -5.43 -42.65
CA ILE A 18 8.05 -4.22 -41.85
C ILE A 18 8.47 -4.66 -40.45
N TYR A 19 9.73 -4.36 -40.11
CA TYR A 19 10.18 -4.14 -38.75
C TYR A 19 9.20 -3.14 -38.11
N GLN A 20 8.16 -3.65 -37.44
CA GLN A 20 7.50 -2.88 -36.42
C GLN A 20 8.34 -3.06 -35.16
N PRO A 21 9.01 -2.01 -34.65
CA PRO A 21 9.48 -2.08 -33.28
C PRO A 21 8.23 -2.28 -32.44
N PHE A 22 8.15 -3.41 -31.74
CA PHE A 22 7.26 -3.57 -30.59
C PHE A 22 7.67 -2.48 -29.60
N ARG A 23 7.11 -1.27 -29.75
CA ARG A 23 7.15 -0.25 -28.72
C ARG A 23 6.04 -0.62 -27.77
N PRO A 24 6.31 -1.14 -26.55
CA PRO A 24 5.28 -1.21 -25.56
C PRO A 24 4.81 0.22 -25.28
N TYR A 25 3.53 0.46 -25.53
CA TYR A 25 2.83 1.69 -25.22
C TYR A 25 2.76 1.82 -23.69
N TYR A 26 3.82 2.32 -23.05
CA TYR A 26 3.72 2.79 -21.68
C TYR A 26 3.27 4.25 -21.73
N VAL A 27 1.99 4.43 -21.42
CA VAL A 27 1.40 5.71 -21.07
C VAL A 27 2.35 6.41 -20.08
N LYS A 28 2.86 7.58 -20.46
CA LYS A 28 3.34 8.58 -19.51
C LYS A 28 2.15 8.97 -18.64
N ALA A 29 1.91 8.23 -17.57
CA ALA A 29 1.07 8.68 -16.48
C ALA A 29 1.97 9.49 -15.54
N GLU A 30 2.16 10.76 -15.86
CA GLU A 30 2.62 11.76 -14.91
C GLU A 30 1.40 12.24 -14.13
N VAL A 31 1.12 11.53 -13.03
CA VAL A 31 0.41 12.02 -11.84
C VAL A 31 1.18 11.38 -10.70
N GLU A 32 1.46 12.11 -9.62
CA GLU A 32 2.07 11.61 -8.39
C GLU A 32 1.36 10.35 -7.88
N ALA A 33 1.68 9.19 -8.43
CA ALA A 33 1.37 7.93 -7.82
C ALA A 33 2.27 7.89 -6.59
N ASP A 34 1.69 8.16 -5.41
CA ASP A 34 2.38 7.91 -4.15
C ASP A 34 3.06 6.54 -4.26
N SER A 35 4.37 6.52 -4.05
CA SER A 35 5.15 5.29 -4.00
C SER A 35 4.45 4.28 -3.10
N MET A 36 4.57 2.98 -3.39
CA MET A 36 4.04 1.92 -2.53
C MET A 36 4.47 2.12 -1.08
N ILE A 37 5.74 2.47 -0.87
CA ILE A 37 6.26 2.87 0.45
C ILE A 37 5.46 4.03 1.05
N ASN A 38 5.19 5.11 0.31
CA ASN A 38 4.51 6.29 0.84
C ASN A 38 3.07 5.97 1.27
N LYS A 39 2.35 5.14 0.49
CA LYS A 39 0.99 4.72 0.85
C LYS A 39 0.97 3.92 2.15
N LEU A 40 1.92 3.00 2.31
CA LEU A 40 2.11 2.20 3.51
C LEU A 40 2.55 3.07 4.72
N ASP A 41 3.42 4.04 4.49
CA ASP A 41 3.91 4.99 5.51
C ASP A 41 2.80 5.92 6.03
N LYS A 42 1.92 6.40 5.14
CA LYS A 42 0.76 7.21 5.52
C LYS A 42 -0.17 6.42 6.44
N ALA A 43 -0.56 5.20 6.05
CA ALA A 43 -1.46 4.37 6.84
C ALA A 43 -0.88 4.03 8.22
N THR A 44 0.40 3.66 8.28
CA THR A 44 1.07 3.33 9.55
C THR A 44 1.29 4.55 10.44
N SER A 45 1.57 5.72 9.87
CA SER A 45 1.70 6.96 10.65
C SER A 45 0.39 7.33 11.35
N VAL A 46 -0.75 7.19 10.67
CA VAL A 46 -2.07 7.44 11.28
C VAL A 46 -2.34 6.44 12.40
N ILE A 47 -2.04 5.15 12.21
CA ILE A 47 -2.15 4.13 13.27
C ILE A 47 -1.34 4.52 14.51
N LEU A 48 -0.07 4.91 14.32
CA LEU A 48 0.83 5.28 15.40
C LEU A 48 0.40 6.56 16.11
N GLU A 49 -0.22 7.50 15.41
CA GLU A 49 -0.78 8.72 15.99
C GLU A 49 -1.98 8.39 16.91
N GLN A 50 -2.91 7.55 16.44
CA GLN A 50 -4.08 7.14 17.20
C GLN A 50 -3.72 6.32 18.46
N HIS A 51 -2.61 5.58 18.44
CA HIS A 51 -2.14 4.82 19.60
C HIS A 51 -2.00 5.70 20.87
N ASN A 52 -1.47 6.92 20.71
CA ASN A 52 -1.17 7.80 21.84
C ASN A 52 -2.42 8.26 22.59
N THR A 53 -3.57 8.31 21.91
CA THR A 53 -4.84 8.75 22.48
C THR A 53 -5.82 7.61 22.70
N PHE A 54 -5.52 6.39 22.22
CA PHE A 54 -6.45 5.28 22.27
C PHE A 54 -6.95 4.95 23.69
N LEU A 55 -6.03 4.85 24.66
CA LEU A 55 -6.40 4.49 26.04
C LEU A 55 -7.29 5.56 26.70
N SER A 56 -7.05 6.84 26.45
CA SER A 56 -7.90 7.91 26.98
C SER A 56 -9.29 7.87 26.34
N HIS A 57 -9.38 7.50 25.06
CA HIS A 57 -10.64 7.31 24.37
C HIS A 57 -11.38 6.02 24.75
N LEU A 58 -10.70 4.96 25.18
CA LEU A 58 -11.41 3.76 25.65
C LEU A 58 -12.08 3.98 27.03
N GLY A 59 -11.60 4.97 27.79
CA GLY A 59 -12.08 5.31 29.11
C GLY A 59 -13.56 5.71 29.14
N GLY A 60 -14.08 6.49 28.17
CA GLY A 60 -15.48 6.92 28.19
C GLY A 60 -16.48 5.87 27.70
N LEU A 61 -16.02 4.72 27.23
CA LEU A 61 -16.87 3.61 26.79
C LEU A 61 -17.27 2.67 27.95
N ASP A 62 -17.54 3.16 29.16
CA ASP A 62 -17.85 2.37 30.37
C ASP A 62 -19.02 1.40 30.27
N VAL A 63 -19.86 1.60 29.27
CA VAL A 63 -20.97 0.73 28.92
C VAL A 63 -20.56 -0.55 28.19
N ILE A 64 -19.32 -0.61 27.69
CA ILE A 64 -18.77 -1.78 27.01
C ILE A 64 -18.22 -2.76 28.05
N ASP A 65 -18.49 -4.04 27.82
CA ASP A 65 -17.98 -5.14 28.63
C ASP A 65 -16.46 -5.07 28.82
N THR A 66 -16.01 -5.37 30.04
CA THR A 66 -14.60 -5.25 30.42
C THR A 66 -13.69 -6.20 29.63
N GLN A 67 -14.17 -7.39 29.26
CA GLN A 67 -13.42 -8.33 28.43
C GLN A 67 -13.26 -7.79 27.01
N ILE A 68 -14.31 -7.17 26.45
CA ILE A 68 -14.25 -6.51 25.14
C ILE A 68 -13.26 -5.33 25.18
N LYS A 69 -13.28 -4.49 26.22
CA LYS A 69 -12.29 -3.42 26.41
C LYS A 69 -10.87 -3.96 26.47
N ALA A 70 -10.63 -5.01 27.27
CA ALA A 70 -9.31 -5.63 27.37
C ALA A 70 -8.84 -6.19 26.03
N ALA A 71 -9.73 -6.85 25.29
CA ALA A 71 -9.44 -7.36 23.95
C ALA A 71 -9.09 -6.22 22.97
N LEU A 72 -9.83 -5.12 22.98
CA LEU A 72 -9.51 -3.95 22.15
C LEU A 72 -8.13 -3.37 22.46
N ILE A 73 -7.73 -3.26 23.74
CA ILE A 73 -6.39 -2.79 24.13
C ILE A 73 -5.30 -3.71 23.58
N ILE A 74 -5.46 -5.03 23.74
CA ILE A 74 -4.48 -6.00 23.22
C ILE A 74 -4.35 -5.87 21.70
N ARG A 75 -5.48 -5.77 21.00
CA ARG A 75 -5.49 -5.70 19.54
C ARG A 75 -4.96 -4.38 19.02
N GLU A 76 -5.27 -3.27 19.67
CA GLU A 76 -4.68 -1.98 19.34
C GLU A 76 -3.15 -2.01 19.47
N LYS A 77 -2.62 -2.57 20.57
CA LYS A 77 -1.17 -2.77 20.73
C LYS A 77 -0.56 -3.64 19.63
N ASN A 78 -1.26 -4.68 19.17
CA ASN A 78 -0.80 -5.48 18.03
C ASN A 78 -0.78 -4.64 16.75
N THR A 79 -1.81 -3.84 16.48
CA THR A 79 -1.85 -2.93 15.34
C THR A 79 -0.72 -1.91 15.38
N GLN A 80 -0.43 -1.34 16.56
CA GLN A 80 0.72 -0.47 16.78
C GLN A 80 2.04 -1.19 16.50
N LYS A 81 2.23 -2.40 17.05
CA LYS A 81 3.43 -3.21 16.85
C LYS A 81 3.67 -3.47 15.36
N ASN A 82 2.64 -3.84 14.62
CA ASN A 82 2.75 -4.04 13.17
C ASN A 82 3.16 -2.73 12.47
N ALA A 83 2.53 -1.60 12.80
CA ALA A 83 2.91 -0.30 12.22
C ALA A 83 4.38 0.09 12.54
N ARG A 84 4.90 -0.28 13.72
CA ARG A 84 6.33 -0.10 14.06
C ARG A 84 7.21 -1.04 13.25
N GLU A 85 6.86 -2.32 13.14
CA GLU A 85 7.59 -3.30 12.35
C GLU A 85 7.74 -2.85 10.89
N TRP A 86 6.68 -2.30 10.30
CA TRP A 86 6.78 -1.64 8.99
C TRP A 86 7.84 -0.54 8.98
N LYS A 87 7.73 0.42 9.90
CA LYS A 87 8.57 1.62 9.91
C LYS A 87 10.04 1.31 10.20
N GLU A 88 10.29 0.36 11.10
CA GLU A 88 11.61 0.10 11.69
C GLU A 88 12.34 -1.05 10.99
N THR A 89 11.63 -1.96 10.32
CA THR A 89 12.23 -3.17 9.71
C THR A 89 11.91 -3.27 8.22
N ILE A 90 10.63 -3.32 7.87
CA ILE A 90 10.22 -3.64 6.49
C ILE A 90 10.57 -2.49 5.52
N LYS A 91 10.21 -1.24 5.85
CA LYS A 91 10.49 -0.06 5.02
C LYS A 91 12.01 0.15 4.79
N PRO A 92 12.89 0.06 5.80
CA PRO A 92 14.34 0.09 5.56
C PRO A 92 14.83 -1.02 4.62
N ALA A 93 14.30 -2.24 4.76
CA ALA A 93 14.66 -3.34 3.86
C ALA A 93 14.23 -3.07 2.41
N SER A 94 13.01 -2.57 2.20
CA SER A 94 12.51 -2.16 0.87
C SER A 94 13.40 -1.08 0.23
N ASN A 95 13.74 -0.03 1.00
CA ASN A 95 14.65 1.03 0.55
C ASN A 95 16.04 0.51 0.19
N LYS A 96 16.54 -0.49 0.93
CA LYS A 96 17.83 -1.12 0.65
C LYS A 96 17.82 -1.83 -0.71
N ILE A 97 16.77 -2.59 -1.03
CA ILE A 97 16.62 -3.26 -2.33
C ILE A 97 16.64 -2.23 -3.48
N VAL A 98 15.84 -1.18 -3.37
CA VAL A 98 15.77 -0.09 -4.36
C VAL A 98 17.13 0.58 -4.55
N THR A 99 17.84 0.80 -3.45
CA THR A 99 19.17 1.40 -3.47
C THR A 99 20.16 0.47 -4.15
N SER A 100 20.19 -0.82 -3.81
CA SER A 100 21.06 -1.82 -4.43
C SER A 100 20.88 -1.89 -5.94
N ILE A 101 19.64 -1.97 -6.43
CA ILE A 101 19.32 -1.98 -7.87
C ILE A 101 19.82 -0.69 -8.53
N ARG A 102 19.55 0.47 -7.93
CA ARG A 102 19.94 1.78 -8.47
C ARG A 102 21.47 1.95 -8.51
N THR A 103 22.17 1.51 -7.47
CA THR A 103 23.63 1.63 -7.40
C THR A 103 24.34 0.68 -8.36
N TYR A 104 23.74 -0.48 -8.63
CA TYR A 104 24.31 -1.46 -9.55
C TYR A 104 24.25 -1.01 -11.01
N ASP A 105 23.37 -0.08 -11.38
CA ASP A 105 23.25 0.42 -12.76
C ASP A 105 24.59 0.86 -13.36
N ARG A 106 25.41 1.59 -12.61
CA ARG A 106 26.73 2.01 -13.09
C ARG A 106 27.64 0.83 -13.42
N GLN A 107 27.61 -0.21 -12.58
CA GLN A 107 28.39 -1.42 -12.80
C GLN A 107 27.89 -2.17 -14.03
N PHE A 108 26.57 -2.37 -14.14
CA PHE A 108 25.94 -2.96 -15.33
C PHE A 108 26.37 -2.24 -16.62
N GLN A 109 26.29 -0.90 -16.67
CA GLN A 109 26.66 -0.15 -17.88
C GLN A 109 28.17 -0.30 -18.21
N SER A 110 29.03 -0.42 -17.20
CA SER A 110 30.46 -0.66 -17.40
C SER A 110 30.71 -2.05 -17.98
N GLU A 111 30.12 -3.08 -17.40
CA GLU A 111 30.27 -4.47 -17.85
C GLU A 111 29.71 -4.67 -19.25
N TYR A 112 28.55 -4.06 -19.55
CA TYR A 112 27.98 -4.04 -20.90
C TYR A 112 28.98 -3.52 -21.94
N LYS A 113 29.67 -2.41 -21.62
CA LYS A 113 30.68 -1.81 -22.51
C LYS A 113 31.89 -2.71 -22.66
N ASP A 114 32.35 -3.33 -21.58
CA ASP A 114 33.50 -4.24 -21.59
C ASP A 114 33.21 -5.51 -22.39
N ILE A 115 32.01 -6.09 -22.24
CA ILE A 115 31.54 -7.24 -23.02
C ILE A 115 31.56 -6.90 -24.51
N SER A 116 30.98 -5.76 -24.89
CA SER A 116 30.93 -5.30 -26.28
C SER A 116 32.33 -5.10 -26.87
N GLY A 117 33.24 -4.48 -26.11
CA GLY A 117 34.62 -4.23 -26.54
C GLY A 117 35.45 -5.50 -26.72
N ASN A 118 35.29 -6.51 -25.84
CA ASN A 118 36.03 -7.77 -25.95
C ASN A 118 35.51 -8.64 -27.10
N HIS A 119 34.22 -8.59 -27.42
CA HIS A 119 33.67 -9.25 -28.61
C HIS A 119 34.27 -8.66 -29.89
N SER A 120 34.37 -7.34 -30.01
CA SER A 120 35.02 -6.69 -31.16
C SER A 120 36.51 -7.06 -31.34
N GLN A 121 37.16 -7.54 -30.28
CA GLN A 121 38.54 -8.06 -30.30
C GLN A 121 38.60 -9.57 -30.61
N LYS A 122 37.47 -10.20 -30.97
CA LYS A 122 37.32 -11.64 -31.20
C LYS A 122 37.77 -12.52 -30.02
N ASN A 123 37.61 -12.02 -28.78
CA ASN A 123 37.97 -12.76 -27.57
C ASN A 123 36.74 -13.45 -26.95
N SER A 124 36.30 -14.55 -27.57
CA SER A 124 35.10 -15.29 -27.15
C SER A 124 35.17 -15.78 -25.70
N GLN A 125 36.32 -16.33 -25.27
CA GLN A 125 36.50 -16.82 -23.90
C GLN A 125 36.28 -15.71 -22.87
N LYS A 126 36.89 -14.54 -23.09
CA LYS A 126 36.74 -13.41 -22.17
C LYS A 126 35.33 -12.82 -22.22
N THR A 127 34.67 -12.84 -23.39
CA THR A 127 33.27 -12.42 -23.55
C THR A 127 32.33 -13.30 -22.74
N ILE A 128 32.49 -14.63 -22.81
CA ILE A 128 31.72 -15.60 -22.01
C ILE A 128 31.93 -15.34 -20.51
N VAL A 129 33.18 -15.16 -20.07
CA VAL A 129 33.49 -14.90 -18.65
C VAL A 129 32.79 -13.63 -18.16
N LEU A 130 32.85 -12.53 -18.93
CA LEU A 130 32.20 -11.29 -18.54
C LEU A 130 30.66 -11.39 -18.53
N LEU A 131 30.05 -12.05 -19.52
CA LEU A 131 28.61 -12.30 -19.53
C LEU A 131 28.15 -13.17 -18.36
N THR A 132 28.93 -14.20 -18.02
CA THR A 132 28.65 -15.08 -16.88
C THR A 132 28.74 -14.32 -15.56
N THR A 133 29.73 -13.44 -15.41
CA THR A 133 29.85 -12.55 -14.24
C THR A 133 28.63 -11.64 -14.12
N LEU A 134 28.29 -10.93 -15.20
CA LEU A 134 27.11 -10.05 -15.25
C LEU A 134 25.83 -10.80 -14.87
N GLN A 135 25.64 -12.00 -15.44
CA GLN A 135 24.50 -12.85 -15.13
C GLN A 135 24.45 -13.24 -13.65
N ASN A 136 25.57 -13.66 -13.06
CA ASN A 136 25.62 -14.06 -11.66
C ASN A 136 25.25 -12.91 -10.73
N GLU A 137 25.74 -11.70 -11.01
CA GLU A 137 25.44 -10.51 -10.20
C GLU A 137 23.97 -10.07 -10.32
N VAL A 138 23.41 -10.09 -11.53
CA VAL A 138 21.98 -9.85 -11.78
C VAL A 138 21.12 -10.88 -11.04
N ASN A 139 21.50 -12.16 -11.07
CA ASN A 139 20.79 -13.23 -10.36
C ASN A 139 20.90 -13.10 -8.84
N GLN A 140 22.02 -12.61 -8.31
CA GLN A 140 22.13 -12.28 -6.89
C GLN A 140 21.16 -11.17 -6.49
N LEU A 141 21.07 -10.09 -7.28
CA LEU A 141 20.08 -9.03 -7.04
C LEU A 141 18.65 -9.57 -7.10
N GLN A 142 18.33 -10.39 -8.10
CA GLN A 142 17.02 -11.03 -8.22
C GLN A 142 16.68 -11.87 -6.98
N ASN A 143 17.63 -12.66 -6.47
CA ASN A 143 17.43 -13.47 -5.27
C ASN A 143 17.12 -12.59 -4.03
N THR A 144 17.79 -11.46 -3.87
CA THR A 144 17.47 -10.53 -2.77
C THR A 144 16.06 -9.94 -2.87
N ILE A 145 15.56 -9.74 -4.09
CA ILE A 145 14.18 -9.28 -4.32
C ILE A 145 13.19 -10.40 -3.97
N TYR A 146 13.48 -11.64 -4.34
CA TYR A 146 12.69 -12.81 -3.96
C TYR A 146 12.60 -13.00 -2.44
N GLU A 147 13.74 -12.90 -1.73
CA GLU A 147 13.77 -12.97 -0.27
C GLU A 147 12.94 -11.86 0.37
N HIS A 148 13.06 -10.64 -0.14
CA HIS A 148 12.28 -9.50 0.34
C HIS A 148 10.78 -9.69 0.10
N LEU A 149 10.39 -10.18 -1.08
CA LEU A 149 9.00 -10.51 -1.42
C LEU A 149 8.41 -11.52 -0.45
N ASN A 150 9.15 -12.60 -0.15
CA ASN A 150 8.69 -13.61 0.81
C ASN A 150 8.50 -13.02 2.20
N GLY A 151 9.43 -12.18 2.65
CA GLY A 151 9.28 -11.45 3.93
C GLY A 151 8.06 -10.53 3.95
N LEU A 152 7.74 -9.86 2.84
CA LEU A 152 6.52 -9.05 2.71
C LEU A 152 5.24 -9.91 2.78
N ILE A 153 5.25 -11.10 2.16
CA ILE A 153 4.13 -12.03 2.19
C ILE A 153 3.89 -12.56 3.61
N GLU A 154 4.94 -12.98 4.31
CA GLU A 154 4.86 -13.43 5.70
C GLU A 154 4.34 -12.31 6.62
N TYR A 155 4.86 -11.10 6.45
CA TYR A 155 4.41 -9.92 7.18
C TYR A 155 2.92 -9.62 6.90
N ARG A 156 2.49 -9.70 5.64
CA ARG A 156 1.09 -9.55 5.22
C ARG A 156 0.20 -10.59 5.88
N ASP A 157 0.61 -11.85 5.92
CA ASP A 157 -0.17 -12.93 6.51
C ASP A 157 -0.37 -12.73 8.03
N HIS A 158 0.70 -12.36 8.74
CA HIS A 158 0.64 -12.02 10.16
C HIS A 158 -0.30 -10.82 10.41
N LEU A 159 -0.18 -9.78 9.59
CA LEU A 159 -1.02 -8.59 9.67
C LEU A 159 -2.51 -8.91 9.39
N SER A 160 -2.79 -9.76 8.40
CA SER A 160 -4.14 -10.21 8.03
C SER A 160 -4.83 -10.92 9.18
N ASN A 161 -4.11 -11.79 9.90
CA ASN A 161 -4.64 -12.46 11.08
C ASN A 161 -4.98 -11.46 12.19
N ASN A 162 -4.06 -10.55 12.51
CA ASN A 162 -4.30 -9.51 13.52
C ASN A 162 -5.52 -8.63 13.19
N ILE A 163 -5.72 -8.29 11.92
CA ILE A 163 -6.84 -7.44 11.49
C ILE A 163 -8.17 -8.19 11.51
N LYS A 164 -8.19 -9.47 11.13
CA LYS A 164 -9.38 -10.32 11.28
C LYS A 164 -9.79 -10.40 12.75
N GLU A 165 -8.82 -10.60 13.64
CA GLU A 165 -9.08 -10.65 15.08
C GLU A 165 -9.51 -9.30 15.66
N PHE A 166 -8.91 -8.19 15.22
CA PHE A 166 -9.37 -6.84 15.58
C PHE A 166 -10.83 -6.63 15.17
N LYS A 167 -11.17 -6.94 13.90
CA LYS A 167 -12.54 -6.86 13.39
C LYS A 167 -13.52 -7.74 14.16
N SER A 168 -13.11 -8.92 14.58
CA SER A 168 -13.97 -9.83 15.38
C SER A 168 -14.37 -9.25 16.75
N ASN A 169 -13.53 -8.40 17.36
CA ASN A 169 -13.83 -7.76 18.66
C ASN A 169 -14.45 -6.36 18.48
N TYR A 170 -14.05 -5.66 17.42
CA TYR A 170 -14.61 -4.38 17.02
C TYR A 170 -16.05 -4.51 16.51
N ASN A 171 -16.41 -5.59 15.79
CA ASN A 171 -17.77 -5.76 15.27
C ASN A 171 -18.83 -5.92 16.38
N PRO A 172 -18.60 -6.66 17.49
CA PRO A 172 -19.48 -6.64 18.66
C PRO A 172 -19.61 -5.26 19.31
N VAL A 173 -18.52 -4.51 19.39
CA VAL A 173 -18.55 -3.10 19.85
C VAL A 173 -19.42 -2.30 18.90
N LEU A 174 -19.18 -2.39 17.60
CA LEU A 174 -20.06 -1.82 16.60
C LEU A 174 -21.47 -2.38 16.65
N ALA A 175 -21.77 -3.59 17.10
CA ALA A 175 -23.16 -4.08 17.16
C ALA A 175 -23.88 -3.55 18.41
N GLN A 176 -23.18 -3.49 19.54
CA GLN A 176 -23.62 -2.80 20.75
C GLN A 176 -23.84 -1.31 20.50
N ILE A 177 -23.11 -0.73 19.53
CA ILE A 177 -23.19 0.68 19.13
C ILE A 177 -24.17 0.91 17.95
N ASN A 178 -24.14 0.08 16.91
CA ASN A 178 -24.82 0.14 15.60
C ASN A 178 -26.07 -0.73 15.50
N GLY A 179 -26.59 -1.29 16.60
CA GLY A 179 -28.05 -1.39 16.75
C GLY A 179 -28.74 0.00 16.73
N GLU A 180 -28.26 0.93 15.92
CA GLU A 180 -28.64 2.34 15.75
C GLU A 180 -28.60 3.23 17.01
N TYR A 181 -27.68 2.98 17.95
CA TYR A 181 -27.44 3.77 19.15
C TYR A 181 -28.37 3.48 20.33
N LYS A 182 -28.56 2.28 20.87
CA LYS A 182 -29.39 2.17 22.10
C LYS A 182 -28.89 3.07 23.25
N ILE A 183 -27.57 3.20 23.42
CA ILE A 183 -26.97 4.03 24.47
C ILE A 183 -27.01 5.52 24.11
N ILE A 184 -26.53 5.91 22.93
CA ILE A 184 -26.63 7.32 22.49
C ILE A 184 -28.10 7.73 22.27
N GLN A 185 -29.01 6.87 21.81
CA GLN A 185 -30.46 7.11 21.75
C GLN A 185 -31.01 7.26 23.16
N THR A 186 -30.57 6.46 24.14
CA THR A 186 -30.97 6.64 25.55
C THR A 186 -30.52 8.00 26.05
N ILE A 187 -29.26 8.40 25.77
CA ILE A 187 -28.73 9.71 26.16
C ILE A 187 -29.45 10.84 25.40
N LYS A 188 -29.71 10.69 24.09
CA LYS A 188 -30.48 11.64 23.27
C LYS A 188 -31.93 11.75 23.73
N HIS A 189 -32.57 10.66 24.12
CA HIS A 189 -33.93 10.64 24.65
C HIS A 189 -34.01 11.34 26.01
N ARG A 190 -33.04 11.08 26.89
CA ARG A 190 -32.87 11.80 28.16
C ARG A 190 -32.61 13.29 27.93
N LEU A 191 -31.73 13.63 26.99
CA LEU A 191 -31.44 15.01 26.60
C LEU A 191 -32.72 15.70 26.10
N ASN A 192 -33.47 15.08 25.20
CA ASN A 192 -34.74 15.61 24.70
C ASN A 192 -35.75 15.83 25.84
N SER A 193 -35.85 14.88 26.76
CA SER A 193 -36.72 15.01 27.95
C SER A 193 -36.30 16.18 28.85
N LEU A 194 -35.00 16.37 29.07
CA LEU A 194 -34.46 17.49 29.84
C LEU A 194 -34.71 18.84 29.14
N VAL A 195 -34.52 18.91 27.82
CA VAL A 195 -34.80 20.10 27.01
C VAL A 195 -36.29 20.45 27.05
N THR A 196 -37.18 19.46 26.88
CA THR A 196 -38.63 19.67 27.00
C THR A 196 -39.03 20.17 28.39
N LYS A 197 -38.45 19.59 29.45
CA LYS A 197 -38.67 20.07 30.83
C LYS A 197 -38.19 21.51 31.00
N TYR A 198 -36.99 21.84 30.54
CA TYR A 198 -36.43 23.20 30.61
C TYR A 198 -37.34 24.22 29.91
N ASN A 199 -37.84 23.90 28.71
CA ASN A 199 -38.75 24.77 27.97
C ASN A 199 -40.10 24.95 28.68
N LYS A 200 -40.63 23.88 29.29
CA LYS A 200 -41.87 23.95 30.09
C LYS A 200 -41.68 24.80 31.34
N ASP A 201 -40.58 24.63 32.05
CA ASP A 201 -40.23 25.40 33.25
C ASP A 201 -40.00 26.88 32.89
N GLN A 202 -39.39 27.17 31.74
CA GLN A 202 -39.23 28.53 31.23
C GLN A 202 -40.58 29.22 30.96
N LYS A 203 -41.53 28.51 30.34
CA LYS A 203 -42.90 29.02 30.12
C LYS A 203 -43.60 29.27 31.46
N THR A 204 -43.57 28.27 32.35
CA THR A 204 -44.18 28.35 33.68
C THR A 204 -43.64 29.54 34.47
N ARG A 205 -42.31 29.73 34.49
CA ARG A 205 -41.67 30.88 35.14
C ARG A 205 -42.18 32.22 34.61
N LYS A 206 -42.28 32.36 33.29
CA LYS A 206 -42.80 33.60 32.66
C LYS A 206 -44.24 33.88 33.09
N ASP A 207 -45.08 32.86 33.18
CA ASP A 207 -46.47 33.00 33.59
C ASP A 207 -46.61 33.37 35.08
N LEU A 208 -45.81 32.74 35.97
CA LEU A 208 -45.76 33.08 37.40
C LEU A 208 -45.32 34.52 37.66
N ILE A 209 -44.35 35.03 36.89
CA ILE A 209 -43.91 36.43 36.99
C ILE A 209 -45.06 37.39 36.64
N ARG A 210 -45.83 37.10 35.57
CA ARG A 210 -46.99 37.92 35.19
C ARG A 210 -48.09 37.91 36.25
N GLN A 211 -48.23 36.81 36.99
CA GLN A 211 -49.22 36.64 38.05
C GLN A 211 -48.73 37.20 39.42
N GLY A 212 -47.55 37.83 39.48
CA GLY A 212 -47.00 38.39 40.72
C GLY A 212 -46.44 37.36 41.71
N GLN A 213 -46.28 36.09 41.29
CA GLN A 213 -45.80 35.00 42.15
C GLN A 213 -44.26 34.87 42.13
N SER A 214 -43.58 35.95 42.52
CA SER A 214 -42.12 36.10 42.37
C SER A 214 -41.30 35.04 43.12
N SER A 215 -41.70 34.64 44.34
CA SER A 215 -40.98 33.64 45.13
C SER A 215 -40.98 32.25 44.47
N VAL A 216 -42.12 31.86 43.89
CA VAL A 216 -42.25 30.58 43.15
C VAL A 216 -41.47 30.64 41.84
N ALA A 217 -41.48 31.79 41.14
CA ALA A 217 -40.68 31.98 39.94
C ALA A 217 -39.17 31.85 40.19
N ILE A 218 -38.67 32.32 41.33
CA ILE A 218 -37.27 32.16 41.75
C ILE A 218 -36.94 30.68 42.00
N TYR A 219 -37.83 29.94 42.66
CA TYR A 219 -37.64 28.49 42.87
C TYR A 219 -37.53 27.74 41.53
N ILE A 220 -38.43 28.04 40.57
CA ILE A 220 -38.37 27.44 39.23
C ILE A 220 -37.07 27.82 38.50
N ALA A 221 -36.58 29.06 38.63
CA ALA A 221 -35.31 29.47 38.05
C ALA A 221 -34.13 28.60 38.54
N LYS A 222 -34.06 28.30 39.84
CA LYS A 222 -33.05 27.39 40.40
C LYS A 222 -33.15 25.97 39.82
N GLN A 223 -34.37 25.44 39.64
CA GLN A 223 -34.57 24.13 39.01
C GLN A 223 -34.17 24.12 37.52
N MET A 224 -34.36 25.23 36.82
CA MET A 224 -33.91 25.39 35.44
C MET A 224 -32.37 25.38 35.34
N GLU A 225 -31.66 26.03 36.26
CA GLU A 225 -30.19 25.99 36.32
C GLU A 225 -29.67 24.55 36.48
N ILE A 226 -30.24 23.78 37.41
CA ILE A 226 -29.91 22.35 37.58
C ILE A 226 -30.22 21.55 36.30
N THR A 227 -31.35 21.85 35.64
CA THR A 227 -31.73 21.16 34.40
C THR A 227 -30.75 21.49 33.26
N LEU A 228 -30.27 22.74 33.18
CA LEU A 228 -29.28 23.17 32.19
C LEU A 228 -27.92 22.47 32.36
N ILE A 229 -27.47 22.29 33.61
CA ILE A 229 -26.25 21.52 33.91
C ILE A 229 -26.39 20.09 33.36
N LYS A 230 -27.50 19.40 33.65
CA LYS A 230 -27.77 18.04 33.16
C LYS A 230 -27.85 17.96 31.64
N ILE A 231 -28.36 19.00 30.97
CA ILE A 231 -28.37 19.11 29.51
C ILE A 231 -26.94 19.15 28.97
N ASN A 232 -26.08 19.97 29.57
CA ASN A 232 -24.69 20.12 29.14
C ASN A 232 -23.88 18.84 29.37
N GLU A 233 -24.04 18.18 30.52
CA GLU A 233 -23.44 16.87 30.79
C GLU A 233 -23.84 15.84 29.73
N ALA A 234 -25.14 15.72 29.43
CA ALA A 234 -25.62 14.76 28.42
C ALA A 234 -25.06 15.06 27.02
N LYS A 235 -24.95 16.33 26.63
CA LYS A 235 -24.31 16.73 25.36
C LYS A 235 -22.83 16.33 25.33
N GLN A 236 -22.10 16.59 26.42
CA GLN A 236 -20.69 16.23 26.52
C GLN A 236 -20.48 14.71 26.41
N THR A 237 -21.30 13.91 27.08
CA THR A 237 -21.25 12.44 26.97
C THR A 237 -21.48 11.96 25.54
N ILE A 238 -22.43 12.56 24.80
CA ILE A 238 -22.65 12.22 23.38
C ILE A 238 -21.40 12.53 22.55
N THR A 239 -20.84 13.73 22.69
CA THR A 239 -19.65 14.14 21.93
C THR A 239 -18.46 13.24 22.24
N GLN A 240 -18.21 12.95 23.52
CA GLN A 240 -17.13 12.07 23.95
C GLN A 240 -17.28 10.70 23.28
N PHE A 241 -18.44 10.06 23.41
CA PHE A 241 -18.68 8.75 22.82
C PHE A 241 -18.47 8.75 21.30
N GLN A 242 -18.91 9.79 20.58
CA GLN A 242 -18.70 9.90 19.13
C GLN A 242 -17.21 9.95 18.76
N THR A 243 -16.41 10.72 19.52
CA THR A 243 -14.96 10.78 19.33
C THR A 243 -14.32 9.40 19.54
N GLU A 244 -14.71 8.68 20.59
CA GLU A 244 -14.13 7.38 20.94
C GLU A 244 -14.41 6.31 19.88
N VAL A 245 -15.63 6.29 19.34
CA VAL A 245 -15.99 5.43 18.21
C VAL A 245 -15.23 5.81 16.94
N SER A 246 -15.01 7.12 16.70
CA SER A 246 -14.25 7.58 15.55
C SER A 246 -12.82 7.05 15.55
N VAL A 247 -12.15 7.00 16.70
CA VAL A 247 -10.78 6.46 16.81
C VAL A 247 -10.74 4.97 16.45
N LEU A 248 -11.69 4.18 16.97
CA LEU A 248 -11.82 2.76 16.62
C LEU A 248 -12.06 2.56 15.11
N ASN A 249 -12.89 3.40 14.51
CA ASN A 249 -13.16 3.37 13.07
C ASN A 249 -11.90 3.69 12.26
N ILE A 250 -11.15 4.72 12.65
CA ILE A 250 -9.89 5.10 11.99
C ILE A 250 -8.89 3.95 12.07
N LEU A 251 -8.69 3.34 13.25
CA LEU A 251 -7.78 2.20 13.40
C LEU A 251 -8.18 1.03 12.48
N ASN A 252 -9.47 0.69 12.42
CA ASN A 252 -9.97 -0.38 11.55
C ASN A 252 -9.78 -0.07 10.06
N GLN A 253 -10.09 1.16 9.65
CA GLN A 253 -9.98 1.61 8.26
C GLN A 253 -8.51 1.65 7.81
N GLN A 254 -7.64 2.29 8.59
CA GLN A 254 -6.22 2.41 8.25
C GLN A 254 -5.53 1.05 8.24
N SER A 255 -5.90 0.15 9.16
CA SER A 255 -5.45 -1.24 9.14
C SER A 255 -5.83 -1.95 7.83
N SER A 256 -7.07 -1.75 7.36
CA SER A 256 -7.54 -2.37 6.11
C SER A 256 -6.84 -1.77 4.88
N ILE A 257 -6.67 -0.44 4.85
CA ILE A 257 -5.92 0.26 3.80
C ILE A 257 -4.46 -0.22 3.76
N PHE A 258 -3.85 -0.43 4.94
CA PHE A 258 -2.48 -0.88 5.04
C PHE A 258 -2.29 -2.28 4.42
N ILE A 259 -3.18 -3.25 4.73
CA ILE A 259 -3.17 -4.57 4.05
C ILE A 259 -3.34 -4.42 2.55
N GLN A 260 -4.34 -3.65 2.11
CA GLN A 260 -4.62 -3.52 0.68
C GLN A 260 -3.40 -2.98 -0.08
N ASN A 261 -2.78 -1.92 0.44
CA ASN A 261 -1.57 -1.35 -0.16
C ASN A 261 -0.41 -2.35 -0.16
N LEU A 262 -0.31 -3.19 0.86
CA LEU A 262 0.73 -4.21 0.95
C LEU A 262 0.50 -5.33 -0.08
N ASP A 263 -0.73 -5.78 -0.26
CA ASP A 263 -1.11 -6.74 -1.31
C ASP A 263 -0.85 -6.15 -2.71
N GLU A 264 -1.17 -4.87 -2.95
CA GLU A 264 -0.86 -4.18 -4.20
C GLU A 264 0.66 -4.17 -4.47
N SER A 265 1.45 -3.97 -3.41
CA SER A 265 2.92 -3.91 -3.49
C SER A 265 3.54 -5.29 -3.78
N ILE A 266 3.07 -6.33 -3.07
CA ILE A 266 3.45 -7.73 -3.30
C ILE A 266 3.18 -8.12 -4.75
N ASN A 267 1.97 -7.83 -5.25
CA ASN A 267 1.59 -8.13 -6.63
C ASN A 267 2.46 -7.40 -7.66
N ALA A 268 2.85 -6.16 -7.38
CA ALA A 268 3.71 -5.40 -8.27
C ALA A 268 5.14 -5.96 -8.30
N ILE A 269 5.70 -6.32 -7.14
CA ILE A 269 7.02 -6.96 -7.04
C ILE A 269 7.02 -8.33 -7.75
N GLN A 270 5.96 -9.12 -7.59
CA GLN A 270 5.81 -10.40 -8.30
C GLN A 270 5.85 -10.22 -9.83
N LYS A 271 5.10 -9.25 -10.36
CA LYS A 271 5.14 -8.94 -11.80
C LYS A 271 6.52 -8.47 -12.26
N TYR A 272 7.21 -7.73 -11.40
CA TYR A 272 8.55 -7.22 -11.69
C TYR A 272 9.59 -8.34 -11.76
N LEU A 273 9.48 -9.38 -10.93
CA LEU A 273 10.37 -10.53 -10.95
C LEU A 273 10.40 -11.25 -12.31
N THR A 274 9.29 -11.24 -13.06
CA THR A 274 9.26 -11.76 -14.44
C THR A 274 10.21 -11.00 -15.38
N SER A 275 10.44 -9.69 -15.16
CA SER A 275 11.42 -8.94 -15.96
C SER A 275 12.86 -9.37 -15.70
N TRP A 276 13.17 -9.81 -14.48
CA TRP A 276 14.47 -10.37 -14.13
C TRP A 276 14.69 -11.74 -14.77
N GLU A 277 13.66 -12.60 -14.77
CA GLU A 277 13.71 -13.92 -15.44
C GLU A 277 13.94 -13.79 -16.95
N VAL A 278 13.34 -12.78 -17.59
CA VAL A 278 13.57 -12.47 -19.01
C VAL A 278 15.01 -12.03 -19.25
N LEU A 279 15.55 -11.15 -18.40
CA LEU A 279 16.94 -10.70 -18.49
C LEU A 279 17.93 -11.88 -18.34
N ASP A 280 17.73 -12.72 -17.33
CA ASP A 280 18.54 -13.93 -17.09
C ASP A 280 18.49 -14.89 -18.29
N SER A 281 17.30 -15.13 -18.85
CA SER A 281 17.13 -15.99 -20.02
C SER A 281 17.87 -15.46 -21.25
N LYS A 282 17.82 -14.14 -21.50
CA LYS A 282 18.56 -13.50 -22.60
C LYS A 282 20.07 -13.68 -22.44
N MET A 283 20.60 -13.48 -21.23
CA MET A 283 22.03 -13.69 -20.97
C MET A 283 22.44 -15.16 -21.15
N LYS A 284 21.66 -16.11 -20.63
CA LYS A 284 21.85 -17.56 -20.84
C LYS A 284 21.93 -17.91 -22.33
N ASN A 285 20.98 -17.41 -23.12
CA ASN A 285 20.91 -17.71 -24.55
C ASN A 285 22.11 -17.15 -25.31
N LEU A 286 22.55 -15.93 -24.99
CA LEU A 286 23.73 -15.34 -25.61
C LEU A 286 25.01 -16.11 -25.22
N ILE A 287 25.17 -16.46 -23.95
CA ILE A 287 26.31 -17.28 -23.47
C ILE A 287 26.37 -18.61 -24.24
N ALA A 288 25.25 -19.34 -24.30
CA ALA A 288 25.16 -20.62 -25.02
C ALA A 288 25.49 -20.46 -26.52
N SER A 289 24.98 -19.39 -27.14
CA SER A 289 25.28 -19.12 -28.55
C SER A 289 26.77 -18.89 -28.81
N ILE A 290 27.48 -18.23 -27.88
CA ILE A 290 28.94 -17.97 -28.02
C ILE A 290 29.72 -19.26 -27.79
N ASP A 291 29.29 -20.12 -26.87
CA ASP A 291 29.96 -21.37 -26.54
C ASP A 291 29.80 -22.43 -27.65
N ASP A 292 28.60 -22.53 -28.24
CA ASP A 292 28.28 -23.51 -29.27
C ASP A 292 28.84 -23.17 -30.67
N SER A 293 29.24 -21.92 -30.90
CA SER A 293 29.68 -21.44 -32.21
C SER A 293 31.18 -21.16 -32.24
N LYS A 294 31.84 -21.55 -33.36
CA LYS A 294 33.26 -21.20 -33.58
C LYS A 294 33.48 -19.70 -33.78
N GLU A 295 32.50 -19.01 -34.35
CA GLU A 295 32.49 -17.57 -34.58
C GLU A 295 31.03 -17.10 -34.57
N ILE A 296 30.72 -16.08 -33.76
CA ILE A 296 29.41 -15.42 -33.76
C ILE A 296 29.44 -14.27 -34.77
N ASP A 297 28.32 -14.12 -35.49
CA ASP A 297 28.07 -12.96 -36.32
C ASP A 297 27.91 -11.66 -35.48
N ASP A 298 28.64 -10.62 -35.84
CA ASP A 298 28.66 -9.33 -35.11
C ASP A 298 27.26 -8.70 -35.00
N ILE A 299 26.42 -8.84 -36.04
CA ILE A 299 25.07 -8.27 -36.06
C ILE A 299 24.19 -8.99 -35.05
N PHE A 300 24.27 -10.32 -35.02
CA PHE A 300 23.58 -11.15 -34.03
C PHE A 300 23.99 -10.77 -32.60
N PHE A 301 25.30 -10.71 -32.32
CA PHE A 301 25.80 -10.36 -30.99
C PHE A 301 25.30 -8.98 -30.52
N GLN A 302 25.39 -7.98 -31.39
CA GLN A 302 24.94 -6.63 -31.08
C GLN A 302 23.43 -6.58 -30.79
N ALA A 303 22.63 -7.32 -31.55
CA ALA A 303 21.19 -7.41 -31.33
C ALA A 303 20.85 -8.03 -29.96
N GLU A 304 21.51 -9.14 -29.59
CA GLU A 304 21.29 -9.80 -28.30
C GLU A 304 21.76 -8.94 -27.12
N MET A 305 22.94 -8.33 -27.23
CA MET A 305 23.42 -7.38 -26.21
C MET A 305 22.45 -6.20 -26.05
N HIS A 306 21.96 -5.63 -27.15
CA HIS A 306 20.96 -4.57 -27.09
C HIS A 306 19.69 -5.03 -26.36
N ALA A 307 19.21 -6.25 -26.63
CA ALA A 307 18.05 -6.82 -25.95
C ALA A 307 18.27 -7.06 -24.45
N ILE A 308 19.49 -7.43 -24.03
CA ILE A 308 19.90 -7.52 -22.62
C ILE A 308 19.84 -6.14 -21.97
N LYS A 309 20.46 -5.14 -22.60
CA LYS A 309 20.47 -3.75 -22.10
C LYS A 309 19.06 -3.17 -21.98
N GLU A 310 18.22 -3.35 -23.00
CA GLU A 310 16.83 -2.89 -22.95
C GLU A 310 16.07 -3.52 -21.78
N SER A 311 16.32 -4.80 -21.49
CA SER A 311 15.69 -5.48 -20.35
C SER A 311 16.15 -4.89 -19.01
N TRP A 312 17.44 -4.59 -18.86
CA TRP A 312 17.96 -3.90 -17.69
C TRP A 312 17.43 -2.47 -17.54
N ASP A 313 17.38 -1.71 -18.62
CA ASP A 313 16.88 -0.34 -18.61
C ASP A 313 15.38 -0.30 -18.23
N ASN A 314 14.60 -1.30 -18.66
CA ASN A 314 13.22 -1.50 -18.21
C ASN A 314 13.13 -1.80 -16.71
N ILE A 315 14.02 -2.65 -16.20
CA ILE A 315 14.15 -2.96 -14.77
C ILE A 315 14.43 -1.68 -13.96
N GLN A 316 15.35 -0.84 -14.43
CA GLN A 316 15.70 0.44 -13.83
C GLN A 316 14.53 1.44 -13.88
N PHE A 317 13.83 1.52 -15.02
CA PHE A 317 12.69 2.40 -15.17
C PHE A 317 11.59 2.05 -14.17
N TRP A 318 11.27 0.77 -14.03
CA TRP A 318 10.31 0.32 -13.03
C TRP A 318 10.78 0.65 -11.61
N CYS A 319 12.04 0.40 -11.26
CA CYS A 319 12.58 0.74 -9.93
C CYS A 319 12.49 2.24 -9.60
N LYS A 320 12.60 3.12 -10.60
CA LYS A 320 12.50 4.57 -10.43
C LYS A 320 11.06 5.07 -10.26
N ASN A 321 10.11 4.44 -10.94
CA ASN A 321 8.72 4.93 -11.03
C ASN A 321 7.73 4.16 -10.13
N SER A 322 8.04 2.92 -9.75
CA SER A 322 7.10 2.06 -9.00
C SER A 322 7.15 2.31 -7.50
N GLY A 323 8.19 3.00 -7.03
CA GLY A 323 8.26 3.44 -5.65
C GLY A 323 8.08 2.30 -4.65
N ILE A 324 8.72 1.15 -4.88
CA ILE A 324 9.21 0.41 -3.70
C ILE A 324 10.23 1.28 -2.98
#